data_AF-A0A955B149-F1
#
_entry.id   AF-A0A955B149-F1
#
_cell.length_a   1.000
_cell.length_b   1.000
_cell.length_c   1.000
_cell.angle_alpha   90.00
_cell.angle_beta   90.00
_cell.angle_gamma   90.00
#
_symmetry.space_group_name_H-M   'P 1'
#
loop_
_entity.id
_entity.type
_entity.pdbx_description
1 polymer ?
#
loop_
_entity_poly.entity_id
_entity_poly.type
_entity_poly.pdbx_seq_one_letter_code
_entity_poly.pdbx_strand_id
1 'polypeptide(L)'
;MHDESVWRILDANANRGIEGLRVVEEYVRFVLDDAHLTSLYKHLRHDLVRVLAELPETMRLASRDTAQDVGTSIATAAEYERLDLAHVVAANQKRVEQSLRSLEEFAKLIDPNVAREFEALRYRAYTLAKALSGTEQASLRLAEATLYVLVDGRSSADEFTATARELVDAGVDMIQLRDKALSDRQLLERARQLRQITWETKTLFVMNDRPDLAVLSRADGVHVGQDELSVKDARAIVGTRMLIGVSTHSIEQARAAV
;
A
#
# COMPACT_ATOMS: atom_id res chain seq x y z
N MET A 1 -6.75 9.87 41.66
CA MET A 1 -7.08 10.86 40.63
C MET A 1 -5.91 10.89 39.67
N HIS A 2 -6.11 10.51 38.42
CA HIS A 2 -5.04 10.63 37.41
C HIS A 2 -4.80 12.12 37.12
N ASP A 3 -3.55 12.49 36.84
CA ASP A 3 -3.13 13.85 36.50
C ASP A 3 -3.97 14.38 35.33
N GLU A 4 -4.58 15.56 35.51
CA GLU A 4 -5.39 16.25 34.49
C GLU A 4 -4.63 16.40 33.17
N SER A 5 -3.30 16.56 33.25
CA SER A 5 -2.40 16.64 32.11
C SER A 5 -2.44 15.38 31.23
N VAL A 6 -2.64 14.19 31.83
CA VAL A 6 -2.75 12.93 31.08
C VAL A 6 -4.01 12.93 30.21
N TRP A 7 -5.13 13.40 30.76
CA TRP A 7 -6.39 13.47 30.02
C TRP A 7 -6.34 14.48 28.88
N ARG A 8 -5.67 15.63 29.08
CA ARG A 8 -5.39 16.62 28.02
C ARG A 8 -4.62 16.02 26.86
N ILE A 9 -3.56 15.28 27.18
CA ILE A 9 -2.69 14.65 26.18
C ILE A 9 -3.45 13.58 25.40
N LEU A 10 -4.26 12.77 26.09
CA LEU A 10 -5.08 11.75 25.44
C LEU A 10 -6.12 12.36 24.51
N ASP A 11 -6.81 13.41 24.92
CA ASP A 11 -7.79 14.08 24.07
C ASP A 11 -7.15 14.75 22.83
N ALA A 12 -6.05 15.48 23.02
CA ALA A 12 -5.34 16.13 21.92
C ALA A 12 -4.86 15.12 20.87
N ASN A 13 -4.30 13.98 21.31
CA ASN A 13 -3.88 12.93 20.39
C ASN A 13 -5.08 12.20 19.78
N ALA A 14 -6.15 11.93 20.52
CA ALA A 14 -7.38 11.34 19.96
C ALA A 14 -7.90 12.14 18.75
N ASN A 15 -7.99 13.47 18.88
CA ASN A 15 -8.43 14.34 17.79
C ASN A 15 -7.46 14.26 16.59
N ARG A 16 -6.15 14.41 16.82
CA ARG A 16 -5.11 14.34 15.76
C ARG A 16 -5.11 13.01 15.02
N GLY A 17 -5.28 11.91 15.73
CA GLY A 17 -5.34 10.56 15.15
C GLY A 17 -6.58 10.37 14.28
N ILE A 18 -7.75 10.82 14.75
CA ILE A 18 -9.01 10.71 14.00
C ILE A 18 -8.97 11.58 12.74
N GLU A 19 -8.50 12.83 12.85
CA GLU A 19 -8.37 13.74 11.71
C GLU A 19 -7.37 13.23 10.68
N GLY A 20 -6.20 12.77 11.14
CA GLY A 20 -5.20 12.18 10.26
C GLY A 20 -5.73 10.95 9.51
N LEU A 21 -6.46 10.07 10.19
CA LEU A 21 -7.11 8.91 9.54
C LEU A 21 -8.15 9.34 8.52
N ARG A 22 -8.90 10.42 8.78
CA ARG A 22 -9.90 10.93 7.84
C ARG A 22 -9.28 11.47 6.55
N VAL A 23 -8.17 12.21 6.66
CA VAL A 23 -7.44 12.70 5.48
C VAL A 23 -6.93 11.53 4.63
N VAL A 24 -6.37 10.50 5.26
CA VAL A 24 -5.89 9.31 4.53
C VAL A 24 -7.05 8.53 3.92
N GLU A 25 -8.18 8.38 4.64
CA GLU A 25 -9.40 7.74 4.13
C GLU A 25 -9.96 8.46 2.89
N GLU A 26 -10.00 9.80 2.90
CA GLU A 26 -10.47 10.60 1.76
C GLU A 26 -9.53 10.47 0.55
N TYR A 27 -8.21 10.42 0.78
CA TYR A 27 -7.25 10.18 -0.30
C TYR A 27 -7.44 8.82 -0.96
N VAL A 28 -7.48 7.73 -0.19
CA VAL A 28 -7.65 6.39 -0.76
C VAL A 28 -8.99 6.24 -1.49
N ARG A 29 -10.01 6.98 -1.04
CA ARG A 29 -11.34 6.95 -1.64
C ARG A 29 -11.44 7.76 -2.93
N PHE A 30 -10.86 8.95 -2.97
CA PHE A 30 -11.12 9.91 -4.05
C PHE A 30 -9.95 10.10 -5.02
N VAL A 31 -8.74 9.67 -4.63
CA VAL A 31 -7.54 9.76 -5.48
C VAL A 31 -7.14 8.39 -6.00
N LEU A 32 -7.19 7.37 -5.15
CA LEU A 32 -6.87 6.00 -5.57
C LEU A 32 -8.08 5.18 -6.00
N ASP A 33 -9.31 5.65 -5.72
CA ASP A 33 -10.56 4.93 -5.96
C ASP A 33 -10.55 3.49 -5.41
N ASP A 34 -9.81 3.24 -4.33
CA ASP A 34 -9.58 1.90 -3.76
C ASP A 34 -10.61 1.62 -2.65
N ALA A 35 -11.65 0.86 -3.00
CA ALA A 35 -12.74 0.52 -2.09
C ALA A 35 -12.26 -0.34 -0.89
N HIS A 36 -11.28 -1.21 -1.10
CA HIS A 36 -10.78 -2.09 -0.06
C HIS A 36 -9.98 -1.31 0.99
N LEU A 37 -9.00 -0.49 0.58
CA LEU A 37 -8.25 0.40 1.45
C LEU A 37 -9.17 1.40 2.15
N THR A 38 -10.16 1.96 1.44
CA THR A 38 -11.16 2.84 2.03
C THR A 38 -11.87 2.15 3.20
N SER A 39 -12.32 0.91 3.00
CA SER A 39 -12.95 0.11 4.04
C SER A 39 -12.00 -0.13 5.22
N LEU A 40 -10.74 -0.50 4.96
CA LEU A 40 -9.76 -0.76 6.02
C LEU A 40 -9.45 0.47 6.87
N TYR A 41 -9.26 1.63 6.25
CA TYR A 41 -9.03 2.90 6.96
C TYR A 41 -10.28 3.35 7.74
N LYS A 42 -11.48 3.17 7.17
CA LYS A 42 -12.74 3.43 7.87
C LYS A 42 -12.89 2.55 9.12
N HIS A 43 -12.59 1.25 9.02
CA HIS A 43 -12.61 0.34 10.18
C HIS A 43 -11.56 0.73 11.22
N LEU A 44 -10.33 1.06 10.81
CA LEU A 44 -9.29 1.51 11.74
C LEU A 44 -9.74 2.77 12.51
N ARG A 45 -10.37 3.73 11.83
CA ARG A 45 -10.92 4.93 12.46
C ARG A 45 -12.09 4.63 13.40
N HIS A 46 -13.02 3.75 13.00
CA HIS A 46 -14.12 3.32 13.88
C HIS A 46 -13.60 2.60 15.13
N ASP A 47 -12.61 1.72 14.98
CA ASP A 47 -12.01 1.01 16.12
C ASP A 47 -11.28 1.96 17.05
N LEU A 48 -10.58 2.97 16.52
CA LEU A 48 -9.98 4.02 17.35
C LEU A 48 -11.03 4.75 18.20
N VAL A 49 -12.16 5.15 17.59
CA VAL A 49 -13.27 5.79 18.30
C VAL A 49 -13.85 4.85 19.37
N ARG A 50 -13.99 3.56 19.07
CA ARG A 50 -14.46 2.55 20.03
C ARG A 50 -13.53 2.46 21.24
N VAL A 51 -12.22 2.30 21.03
CA VAL A 51 -11.23 2.20 22.13
C VAL A 51 -11.24 3.49 22.96
N LEU A 52 -11.35 4.65 22.32
CA LEU A 52 -11.47 5.94 23.03
C LEU A 52 -12.73 6.07 23.89
N ALA A 53 -13.80 5.32 23.58
CA ALA A 53 -15.03 5.30 24.37
C ALA A 53 -14.90 4.49 25.67
N GLU A 54 -13.87 3.63 25.78
CA GLU A 54 -13.54 2.92 27.03
C GLU A 54 -12.90 3.84 28.07
N LEU A 55 -12.39 4.99 27.62
CA LEU A 55 -11.88 6.05 28.48
C LEU A 55 -13.01 7.05 28.84
N PRO A 56 -13.14 7.47 30.11
CA PRO A 56 -14.17 8.41 30.55
C PRO A 56 -14.21 9.69 29.70
N GLU A 57 -15.28 9.87 28.93
CA GLU A 57 -15.46 11.02 28.04
C GLU A 57 -15.48 12.34 28.82
N THR A 58 -16.11 12.37 29.99
CA THR A 58 -16.19 13.55 30.85
C THR A 58 -14.83 14.05 31.28
N MET A 59 -13.87 13.16 31.56
CA MET A 59 -12.50 13.54 31.94
C MET A 59 -11.71 14.08 30.74
N ARG A 60 -11.92 13.53 29.54
CA ARG A 60 -11.27 13.99 28.31
C ARG A 60 -11.81 15.34 27.83
N LEU A 61 -13.13 15.54 27.88
CA LEU A 61 -13.76 16.80 27.47
C LEU A 61 -13.55 17.92 28.48
N ALA A 62 -13.65 17.63 29.78
CA ALA A 62 -13.47 18.64 30.82
C ALA A 62 -12.04 19.19 30.90
N SER A 63 -11.06 18.44 30.38
CA SER A 63 -9.67 18.86 30.33
C SER A 63 -9.30 19.62 29.05
N ARG A 64 -10.19 19.76 28.07
CA ARG A 64 -9.93 20.57 26.86
C ARG A 64 -9.75 22.04 27.23
N ASP A 65 -8.55 22.57 26.99
CA ASP A 65 -8.25 24.00 27.15
C ASP A 65 -7.49 24.54 25.93
N THR A 66 -8.19 24.61 24.80
CA THR A 66 -7.63 25.10 23.53
C THR A 66 -7.20 26.57 23.59
N ALA A 67 -7.69 27.35 24.56
CA ALA A 67 -7.39 28.77 24.68
C ALA A 67 -6.11 29.04 25.47
N GLN A 68 -5.76 28.19 26.45
CA GLN A 68 -4.54 28.34 27.27
C GLN A 68 -3.48 27.26 26.99
N ASP A 69 -3.73 26.36 26.03
CA ASP A 69 -2.73 25.39 25.57
C ASP A 69 -1.46 26.09 25.07
N VAL A 70 -0.36 25.85 25.79
CA VAL A 70 0.97 26.36 25.42
C VAL A 70 1.41 25.67 24.12
N GLY A 71 1.83 26.48 23.14
CA GLY A 71 2.33 25.99 21.85
C GLY A 71 1.34 26.03 20.69
N THR A 72 0.09 26.44 20.92
CA THR A 72 -0.93 26.66 19.87
C THR A 72 -0.51 27.69 18.81
N SER A 73 0.37 28.62 19.16
CA SER A 73 0.92 29.65 18.27
C SER A 73 2.34 29.34 17.75
N ILE A 74 2.92 28.19 18.12
CA ILE A 74 4.26 27.80 17.68
C ILE A 74 4.12 27.02 16.36
N ALA A 75 4.31 27.72 15.25
CA ALA A 75 4.41 27.11 13.93
C ALA A 75 5.87 27.04 13.50
N THR A 76 6.24 25.96 12.80
CA THR A 76 7.56 25.88 12.14
C THR A 76 7.39 26.23 10.66
N ALA A 77 8.36 26.91 10.05
CA ALA A 77 8.26 27.36 8.65
C ALA A 77 7.98 26.21 7.65
N ALA A 78 8.46 25.00 7.96
CA ALA A 78 8.23 23.79 7.14
C ALA A 78 6.82 23.18 7.28
N GLU A 79 5.99 23.68 8.20
CA GLU A 79 4.65 23.14 8.45
C GLU A 79 3.66 23.44 7.30
N TYR A 80 3.90 24.54 6.57
CA TYR A 80 3.02 25.07 5.53
C TYR A 80 3.39 24.65 4.09
N GLU A 81 4.51 23.98 3.88
CA GLU A 81 4.87 23.49 2.55
C GLU A 81 4.36 22.05 2.35
N ARG A 82 3.54 21.87 1.30
CA ARG A 82 3.10 20.58 0.79
C ARG A 82 3.32 20.60 -0.71
N LEU A 83 4.10 19.64 -1.21
CA LEU A 83 4.52 19.61 -2.62
C LEU A 83 3.44 18.99 -3.51
N ASP A 84 2.78 17.93 -3.03
CA ASP A 84 1.78 17.17 -3.77
C ASP A 84 0.82 16.42 -2.81
N LEU A 85 -0.15 15.69 -3.37
CA LEU A 85 -1.12 14.89 -2.59
C LEU A 85 -0.44 13.76 -1.80
N ALA A 86 0.55 13.09 -2.38
CA ALA A 86 1.28 11.99 -1.72
C ALA A 86 2.01 12.47 -0.46
N HIS A 87 2.60 13.67 -0.49
CA HIS A 87 3.23 14.29 0.68
C HIS A 87 2.21 14.64 1.77
N VAL A 88 1.00 15.11 1.41
CA VAL A 88 -0.08 15.35 2.38
C VAL A 88 -0.44 14.05 3.10
N VAL A 89 -0.61 12.96 2.36
CA VAL A 89 -0.99 11.66 2.91
C VAL A 89 0.11 11.08 3.78
N ALA A 90 1.36 11.08 3.32
CA ALA A 90 2.51 10.60 4.08
C ALA A 90 2.70 11.36 5.41
N ALA A 91 2.49 12.68 5.41
CA ALA A 91 2.52 13.49 6.63
C ALA A 91 1.40 13.11 7.61
N ASN A 92 0.17 12.89 7.10
CA ASN A 92 -0.96 12.49 7.94
C ASN A 92 -0.82 11.06 8.48
N GLN A 93 -0.27 10.11 7.71
CA GLN A 93 0.07 8.78 8.22
C GLN A 93 1.05 8.85 9.39
N LYS A 94 2.15 9.58 9.24
CA LYS A 94 3.12 9.79 10.34
C LYS A 94 2.46 10.39 11.58
N ARG A 95 1.55 11.35 11.39
CA ARG A 95 0.78 11.97 12.49
C ARG A 95 -0.13 10.95 13.19
N VAL A 96 -0.81 10.09 12.45
CA VAL A 96 -1.63 8.99 13.02
C VAL A 96 -0.76 8.04 13.83
N GLU A 97 0.39 7.64 13.30
CA GLU A 97 1.34 6.75 13.99
C GLU A 97 1.85 7.34 15.30
N GLN A 98 2.25 8.61 15.28
CA GLN A 98 2.69 9.36 16.46
C GLN A 98 1.55 9.50 17.47
N SER A 99 0.34 9.83 17.00
CA SER A 99 -0.84 9.94 17.83
C SER A 99 -1.18 8.63 18.53
N LEU A 100 -1.22 7.52 17.80
CA LEU A 100 -1.50 6.20 18.37
C LEU A 100 -0.41 5.78 19.37
N ARG A 101 0.85 6.16 19.11
CA ARG A 101 1.95 5.93 20.05
C ARG A 101 1.76 6.72 21.35
N SER A 102 1.38 7.99 21.27
CA SER A 102 1.08 8.80 22.45
C SER A 102 -0.14 8.25 23.20
N LEU A 103 -1.21 7.88 22.51
CA LEU A 103 -2.38 7.25 23.13
C LEU A 103 -1.99 5.96 23.86
N GLU A 104 -1.21 5.09 23.23
CA GLU A 104 -0.68 3.87 23.83
C GLU A 104 0.09 4.16 25.13
N GLU A 105 1.08 5.05 25.08
CA GLU A 105 1.97 5.30 26.23
C GLU A 105 1.22 5.96 27.41
N PHE A 106 0.40 6.97 27.15
CA PHE A 106 -0.32 7.66 28.21
C PHE A 106 -1.49 6.85 28.77
N ALA A 107 -2.11 5.97 27.97
CA ALA A 107 -3.15 5.06 28.47
C ALA A 107 -2.61 4.05 29.48
N LYS A 108 -1.30 3.70 29.46
CA LYS A 108 -0.69 2.81 30.47
C LYS A 108 -0.81 3.35 31.90
N LEU A 109 -0.93 4.67 32.07
CA LEU A 109 -1.12 5.32 33.36
C LEU A 109 -2.57 5.23 33.87
N ILE A 110 -3.52 4.83 33.03
CA ILE A 110 -4.95 4.74 33.33
C ILE A 110 -5.40 3.28 33.32
N ASP A 111 -5.27 2.60 32.18
CA ASP A 111 -5.64 1.20 32.00
C ASP A 111 -4.69 0.50 31.01
N PRO A 112 -3.87 -0.46 31.48
CA PRO A 112 -3.00 -1.26 30.62
C PRO A 112 -3.73 -2.04 29.51
N ASN A 113 -5.00 -2.41 29.70
CA ASN A 113 -5.77 -3.11 28.66
C ASN A 113 -6.08 -2.19 27.48
N VAL A 114 -6.56 -0.97 27.76
CA VAL A 114 -6.80 0.07 26.74
C VAL A 114 -5.51 0.41 26.00
N ALA A 115 -4.38 0.49 26.72
CA ALA A 115 -3.06 0.70 26.11
C ALA A 115 -2.70 -0.41 25.09
N ARG A 116 -3.00 -1.68 25.39
CA ARG A 116 -2.77 -2.79 24.44
C ARG A 116 -3.66 -2.68 23.20
N GLU A 117 -4.88 -2.16 23.33
CA GLU A 117 -5.73 -1.90 22.17
C GLU A 117 -5.16 -0.79 21.27
N PHE A 118 -4.66 0.30 21.86
CA PHE A 118 -3.94 1.33 21.08
C PHE A 118 -2.68 0.79 20.41
N GLU A 119 -1.92 -0.08 21.08
CA GLU A 119 -0.78 -0.77 20.48
C GLU A 119 -1.21 -1.59 19.26
N ALA A 120 -2.28 -2.37 19.37
CA ALA A 120 -2.82 -3.16 18.25
C ALA A 120 -3.27 -2.26 17.07
N LEU A 121 -3.93 -1.14 17.36
CA LEU A 121 -4.30 -0.15 16.35
C LEU A 121 -3.07 0.47 15.67
N ARG A 122 -2.00 0.75 16.42
CA ARG A 122 -0.74 1.29 15.88
C ARG A 122 -0.07 0.34 14.89
N TYR A 123 0.01 -0.96 15.20
CA TYR A 123 0.56 -1.95 14.25
C TYR A 123 -0.31 -2.13 13.01
N ARG A 124 -1.64 -2.05 13.16
CA ARG A 124 -2.56 -2.02 12.01
C ARG A 124 -2.33 -0.78 11.15
N ALA A 125 -2.13 0.39 11.75
CA ALA A 125 -1.82 1.61 11.02
C ALA A 125 -0.53 1.49 10.19
N TYR A 126 0.55 0.92 10.74
CA TYR A 126 1.78 0.65 9.98
C TYR A 126 1.56 -0.31 8.81
N THR A 127 0.77 -1.35 9.03
CA THR A 127 0.45 -2.34 8.00
C THR A 127 -0.32 -1.68 6.85
N LEU A 128 -1.31 -0.84 7.16
CA LEU A 128 -2.06 -0.08 6.16
C LEU A 128 -1.18 0.96 5.45
N ALA A 129 -0.29 1.64 6.17
CA ALA A 129 0.63 2.60 5.56
C ALA A 129 1.53 1.94 4.51
N LYS A 130 2.05 0.74 4.82
CA LYS A 130 2.82 -0.06 3.87
C LYS A 130 1.98 -0.51 2.67
N ALA A 131 0.73 -0.92 2.90
CA ALA A 131 -0.18 -1.31 1.83
C ALA A 131 -0.47 -0.13 0.89
N LEU A 132 -0.80 1.05 1.46
CA LEU A 132 -1.06 2.27 0.70
C LEU A 132 0.14 2.64 -0.19
N SER A 133 1.35 2.68 0.39
CA SER A 133 2.56 2.99 -0.38
C SER A 133 2.80 2.00 -1.52
N GLY A 134 2.49 0.71 -1.31
CA GLY A 134 2.54 -0.30 -2.37
C GLY A 134 1.53 -0.04 -3.48
N THR A 135 0.28 0.28 -3.14
CA THR A 135 -0.79 0.61 -4.09
C THR A 135 -0.46 1.87 -4.88
N GLU A 136 0.03 2.94 -4.24
CA GLU A 136 0.44 4.17 -4.92
C GLU A 136 1.56 3.91 -5.93
N GLN A 137 2.59 3.16 -5.53
CA GLN A 137 3.69 2.80 -6.44
C GLN A 137 3.19 1.96 -7.62
N ALA A 138 2.31 0.99 -7.38
CA ALA A 138 1.72 0.19 -8.45
C ALA A 138 0.90 1.06 -9.40
N SER A 139 0.07 1.96 -8.87
CA SER A 139 -0.77 2.87 -9.66
C SER A 139 0.09 3.80 -10.52
N LEU A 140 1.13 4.43 -9.96
CA LEU A 140 2.07 5.27 -10.70
C LEU A 140 2.78 4.51 -11.83
N ARG A 141 3.18 3.27 -11.59
CA ARG A 141 3.84 2.43 -12.61
C ARG A 141 2.91 2.05 -13.76
N LEU A 142 1.60 2.01 -13.52
CA LEU A 142 0.59 1.58 -14.49
C LEU A 142 -0.20 2.75 -15.10
N ALA A 143 -0.12 3.95 -14.50
CA ALA A 143 -0.95 5.10 -14.87
C ALA A 143 -0.80 5.52 -16.35
N GLU A 144 0.40 5.37 -16.91
CA GLU A 144 0.70 5.72 -18.30
C GLU A 144 0.78 4.49 -19.23
N ALA A 145 0.57 3.28 -18.71
CA ALA A 145 0.68 2.06 -19.50
C ALA A 145 -0.54 1.90 -20.41
N THR A 146 -0.31 1.85 -21.73
CA THR A 146 -1.38 1.75 -22.74
C THR A 146 -1.25 0.51 -23.61
N LEU A 147 -0.03 0.04 -23.86
CA LEU A 147 0.24 -1.13 -24.70
C LEU A 147 0.90 -2.25 -23.88
N TYR A 148 0.14 -3.34 -23.71
CA TYR A 148 0.59 -4.56 -23.05
C TYR A 148 0.66 -5.72 -24.05
N VAL A 149 1.87 -6.19 -24.35
CA VAL A 149 2.14 -7.21 -25.38
C VAL A 149 2.45 -8.56 -24.74
N LEU A 150 1.80 -9.62 -25.23
CA LEU A 150 2.11 -11.00 -24.87
C LEU A 150 3.07 -11.59 -25.90
N VAL A 151 4.19 -12.15 -25.44
CA VAL A 151 5.24 -12.71 -26.29
C VAL A 151 5.54 -14.13 -25.83
N ASP A 152 5.58 -15.07 -26.78
CA ASP A 152 6.02 -16.44 -26.56
C ASP A 152 7.56 -16.55 -26.56
N GLY A 153 8.10 -17.70 -26.20
CA GLY A 153 9.54 -17.92 -26.09
C GLY A 153 10.29 -18.00 -27.42
N ARG A 154 9.55 -17.89 -28.53
CA ARG A 154 9.97 -18.09 -29.93
C ARG A 154 10.67 -19.43 -30.17
N SER A 155 11.03 -19.70 -31.43
CA SER A 155 11.71 -20.95 -31.78
C SER A 155 13.17 -21.00 -31.29
N SER A 156 13.79 -19.83 -31.11
CA SER A 156 15.18 -19.69 -30.65
C SER A 156 15.37 -18.52 -29.68
N ALA A 157 16.47 -18.55 -28.92
CA ALA A 157 16.85 -17.49 -28.00
C ALA A 157 17.11 -16.15 -28.68
N ASP A 158 17.73 -16.21 -29.85
CA ASP A 158 18.13 -15.03 -30.62
C ASP A 158 16.91 -14.35 -31.22
N GLU A 159 15.97 -15.12 -31.77
CA GLU A 159 14.70 -14.60 -32.30
C GLU A 159 13.85 -13.94 -31.21
N PHE A 160 13.77 -14.58 -30.02
CA PHE A 160 13.12 -13.99 -28.86
C PHE A 160 13.76 -12.67 -28.45
N THR A 161 15.10 -12.65 -28.33
CA THR A 161 15.87 -11.47 -27.94
C THR A 161 15.70 -10.33 -28.94
N ALA A 162 15.72 -10.62 -30.24
CA ALA A 162 15.49 -9.64 -31.29
C ALA A 162 14.08 -9.03 -31.18
N THR A 163 13.05 -9.89 -31.10
CA THR A 163 11.66 -9.46 -30.92
C THR A 163 11.50 -8.58 -29.67
N ALA A 164 12.05 -9.00 -28.53
CA ALA A 164 11.93 -8.25 -27.28
C ALA A 164 12.60 -6.88 -27.35
N ARG A 165 13.74 -6.75 -28.04
CA ARG A 165 14.40 -5.46 -28.26
C ARG A 165 13.56 -4.55 -29.15
N GLU A 166 13.03 -5.05 -30.26
CA GLU A 166 12.16 -4.28 -31.14
C GLU A 166 10.93 -3.73 -30.41
N LEU A 167 10.32 -4.52 -29.52
CA LEU A 167 9.19 -4.08 -28.70
C LEU A 167 9.58 -2.98 -27.72
N VAL A 168 10.72 -3.11 -27.03
CA VAL A 168 11.21 -2.09 -26.10
C VAL A 168 11.58 -0.80 -26.85
N ASP A 169 12.24 -0.91 -28.00
CA ASP A 169 12.62 0.23 -28.85
C ASP A 169 11.39 0.94 -29.45
N ALA A 170 10.33 0.20 -29.75
CA ALA A 170 9.04 0.75 -30.15
C ALA A 170 8.27 1.42 -29.01
N GLY A 171 8.78 1.35 -27.77
CA GLY A 171 8.22 2.02 -26.61
C GLY A 171 7.02 1.30 -25.97
N VAL A 172 6.90 -0.03 -26.16
CA VAL A 172 5.90 -0.87 -25.49
C VAL A 172 6.00 -0.70 -23.97
N ASP A 173 4.88 -0.49 -23.31
CA ASP A 173 4.85 -0.18 -21.88
C ASP A 173 4.99 -1.45 -21.02
N MET A 174 4.44 -2.58 -21.48
CA MET A 174 4.50 -3.84 -20.76
C MET A 174 4.70 -5.03 -21.71
N ILE A 175 5.59 -5.95 -21.33
CA ILE A 175 5.81 -7.22 -22.04
C ILE A 175 5.56 -8.38 -21.08
N GLN A 176 4.62 -9.25 -21.45
CA GLN A 176 4.37 -10.50 -20.75
C GLN A 176 5.04 -11.66 -21.46
N LEU A 177 5.95 -12.36 -20.77
CA LEU A 177 6.48 -13.64 -21.27
C LEU A 177 5.47 -14.75 -20.98
N ARG A 178 4.85 -15.28 -22.04
CA ARG A 178 3.83 -16.34 -21.97
C ARG A 178 4.12 -17.43 -22.98
N ASP A 179 4.72 -18.51 -22.49
CA ASP A 179 4.94 -19.71 -23.30
C ASP A 179 4.63 -20.96 -22.47
N LYS A 180 3.63 -21.74 -22.90
CA LYS A 180 3.21 -22.98 -22.24
C LYS A 180 3.94 -24.23 -22.76
N ALA A 181 4.71 -24.10 -23.84
CA ALA A 181 5.44 -25.20 -24.47
C ALA A 181 6.89 -25.31 -23.98
N LEU A 182 7.49 -24.20 -23.54
CA LEU A 182 8.85 -24.20 -22.99
C LEU A 182 8.95 -24.96 -21.66
N SER A 183 10.06 -25.66 -21.47
CA SER A 183 10.43 -26.17 -20.15
C SER A 183 10.79 -25.03 -19.20
N ASP A 184 10.65 -25.25 -17.88
CA ASP A 184 10.99 -24.28 -16.84
C ASP A 184 12.39 -23.67 -17.01
N ARG A 185 13.37 -24.49 -17.43
CA ARG A 185 14.74 -24.03 -17.66
C ARG A 185 14.82 -23.04 -18.81
N GLN A 186 14.17 -23.35 -19.93
CA GLN A 186 14.14 -22.47 -21.10
C GLN A 186 13.33 -21.21 -20.81
N LEU A 187 12.20 -21.34 -20.13
CA LEU A 187 11.36 -20.21 -19.75
C LEU A 187 12.13 -19.24 -18.83
N LEU A 188 12.86 -19.75 -17.83
CA LEU A 188 13.70 -18.94 -16.97
C LEU A 188 14.87 -18.26 -17.72
N GLU A 189 15.45 -18.95 -18.71
CA GLU A 189 16.49 -18.37 -19.57
C GLU A 189 15.95 -17.18 -20.38
N ARG A 190 14.79 -17.35 -21.04
CA ARG A 190 14.09 -16.27 -21.76
C ARG A 190 13.71 -15.12 -20.84
N ALA A 191 13.23 -15.44 -19.64
CA ALA A 191 12.88 -14.43 -18.64
C ALA A 191 14.08 -13.58 -18.21
N ARG A 192 15.25 -14.20 -18.02
CA ARG A 192 16.49 -13.46 -17.70
C ARG A 192 16.95 -12.58 -18.86
N GLN A 193 16.82 -13.06 -20.10
CA GLN A 193 17.09 -12.26 -21.30
C GLN A 193 16.16 -11.05 -21.36
N LEU A 194 14.86 -11.25 -21.17
CA LEU A 194 13.87 -10.17 -21.17
C LEU A 194 14.12 -9.17 -20.03
N ARG A 195 14.46 -9.64 -18.83
CA ARG A 195 14.86 -8.75 -17.73
C ARG A 195 16.06 -7.89 -18.09
N GLN A 196 17.07 -8.47 -18.75
CA GLN A 196 18.25 -7.72 -19.17
C GLN A 196 17.90 -6.63 -20.18
N ILE A 197 17.00 -6.93 -21.13
CA ILE A 197 16.56 -5.99 -22.17
C ILE A 197 15.70 -4.86 -21.58
N THR A 198 14.83 -5.18 -20.62
CA THR A 198 13.95 -4.22 -19.94
C THR A 198 14.62 -3.51 -18.77
N TRP A 199 15.86 -3.85 -18.43
CA TRP A 199 16.56 -3.21 -17.31
C TRP A 199 16.78 -1.73 -17.59
N GLU A 200 16.46 -0.87 -16.62
CA GLU A 200 16.57 0.60 -16.76
C GLU A 200 15.74 1.22 -17.89
N THR A 201 14.76 0.48 -18.44
CA THR A 201 13.77 1.03 -19.37
C THR A 201 12.43 1.27 -18.68
N LYS A 202 11.53 2.01 -19.35
CA LYS A 202 10.14 2.19 -18.88
C LYS A 202 9.28 0.92 -19.02
N THR A 203 9.73 -0.06 -19.81
CA THR A 203 8.95 -1.25 -20.15
C THR A 203 8.93 -2.23 -18.98
N LEU A 204 7.74 -2.53 -18.48
CA LEU A 204 7.55 -3.50 -17.40
C LEU A 204 7.62 -4.93 -17.94
N PHE A 205 8.37 -5.78 -17.25
CA PHE A 205 8.41 -7.21 -17.54
C PHE A 205 7.46 -7.98 -16.62
N VAL A 206 6.49 -8.71 -17.20
CA VAL A 206 5.57 -9.58 -16.48
C VAL A 206 5.79 -11.05 -16.84
N MET A 207 5.87 -11.91 -15.82
CA MET A 207 5.91 -13.36 -16.00
C MET A 207 4.49 -13.94 -15.97
N ASN A 208 4.14 -14.81 -16.92
CA ASN A 208 2.88 -15.52 -16.91
C ASN A 208 2.93 -16.78 -16.02
N ASP A 209 1.91 -17.00 -15.20
CA ASP A 209 1.58 -18.21 -14.41
C ASP A 209 2.64 -18.69 -13.38
N ARG A 210 3.84 -18.12 -13.39
CA ARG A 210 5.01 -18.64 -12.64
C ARG A 210 5.59 -17.62 -11.66
N PRO A 211 4.99 -17.43 -10.46
CA PRO A 211 5.51 -16.55 -9.42
C PRO A 211 6.95 -16.87 -9.00
N ASP A 212 7.30 -18.15 -8.96
CA ASP A 212 8.65 -18.64 -8.67
C ASP A 212 9.67 -18.14 -9.71
N LEU A 213 9.36 -18.28 -11.00
CA LEU A 213 10.23 -17.81 -12.08
C LEU A 213 10.25 -16.29 -12.18
N ALA A 214 9.15 -15.62 -11.82
CA ALA A 214 9.07 -14.15 -11.73
C ALA A 214 10.09 -13.61 -10.71
N VAL A 215 10.15 -14.21 -9.52
CA VAL A 215 11.14 -13.86 -8.48
C VAL A 215 12.56 -14.14 -8.96
N LEU A 216 12.81 -15.34 -9.51
CA LEU A 216 14.14 -15.74 -9.98
C LEU A 216 14.68 -14.89 -11.13
N SER A 217 13.79 -14.34 -11.97
CA SER A 217 14.14 -13.46 -13.09
C SER A 217 14.04 -11.97 -12.76
N ARG A 218 13.61 -11.60 -11.55
CA ARG A 218 13.37 -10.21 -11.13
C ARG A 218 12.38 -9.48 -12.05
N ALA A 219 11.31 -10.17 -12.43
CA ALA A 219 10.19 -9.58 -13.13
C ALA A 219 9.55 -8.44 -12.30
N ASP A 220 8.92 -7.51 -12.99
CA ASP A 220 8.17 -6.40 -12.40
C ASP A 220 6.78 -6.83 -11.92
N GLY A 221 6.24 -7.85 -12.57
CA GLY A 221 4.95 -8.46 -12.24
C GLY A 221 4.90 -9.95 -12.50
N VAL A 222 3.88 -10.58 -11.93
CA VAL A 222 3.38 -11.88 -12.36
C VAL A 222 1.91 -11.73 -12.76
N HIS A 223 1.46 -12.48 -13.75
CA HIS A 223 0.06 -12.55 -14.13
C HIS A 223 -0.41 -13.99 -13.96
N VAL A 224 -1.48 -14.18 -13.20
CA VAL A 224 -2.05 -15.51 -12.91
C VAL A 224 -3.43 -15.64 -13.54
N GLY A 225 -3.77 -16.85 -14.00
CA GLY A 225 -5.13 -17.17 -14.40
C GLY A 225 -5.99 -17.69 -13.25
N GLN A 226 -7.10 -18.33 -13.61
CA GLN A 226 -8.10 -18.84 -12.64
C GLN A 226 -7.78 -20.25 -12.14
N ASP A 227 -7.02 -21.02 -12.92
CA ASP A 227 -6.66 -22.41 -12.62
C ASP A 227 -5.27 -22.52 -11.95
N GLU A 228 -4.48 -21.45 -12.03
CA GLU A 228 -3.16 -21.31 -11.41
C GLU A 228 -3.25 -20.88 -9.92
N LEU A 229 -2.11 -20.50 -9.33
CA LEU A 229 -2.06 -20.06 -7.94
C LEU A 229 -3.00 -18.88 -7.67
N SER A 230 -3.66 -18.91 -6.51
CA SER A 230 -4.47 -17.80 -6.05
C SER A 230 -3.62 -16.53 -5.89
N VAL A 231 -4.24 -15.34 -5.99
CA VAL A 231 -3.55 -14.06 -5.74
C VAL A 231 -2.85 -14.05 -4.38
N LYS A 232 -3.47 -14.66 -3.36
CA LYS A 232 -2.91 -14.77 -2.02
C LYS A 232 -1.63 -15.60 -1.99
N ASP A 233 -1.63 -16.74 -2.68
CA ASP A 233 -0.46 -17.64 -2.72
C ASP A 233 0.66 -17.04 -3.59
N ALA A 234 0.31 -16.45 -4.75
CA ALA A 234 1.25 -15.71 -5.56
C ALA A 234 1.88 -14.56 -4.76
N ARG A 235 1.10 -13.80 -3.99
CA ARG A 235 1.58 -12.72 -3.12
C ARG A 235 2.54 -13.21 -2.04
N ALA A 236 2.33 -14.41 -1.49
CA ALA A 236 3.24 -15.02 -0.53
C ALA A 236 4.62 -15.33 -1.14
N ILE A 237 4.68 -15.62 -2.44
CA ILE A 237 5.93 -15.89 -3.17
C ILE A 237 6.61 -14.59 -3.60
N VAL A 238 5.88 -13.67 -4.23
CA VAL A 238 6.46 -12.47 -4.88
C VAL A 238 6.66 -11.27 -3.94
N GLY A 239 6.12 -11.35 -2.72
CA GLY A 239 6.18 -10.28 -1.73
C GLY A 239 5.30 -9.08 -2.09
N THR A 240 5.41 -7.97 -1.34
CA THR A 240 4.44 -6.86 -1.41
C THR A 240 4.65 -5.86 -2.55
N ARG A 241 5.76 -5.97 -3.30
CA ARG A 241 6.15 -4.95 -4.31
C ARG A 241 5.88 -5.36 -5.75
N MET A 242 5.95 -6.65 -6.06
CA MET A 242 5.74 -7.13 -7.42
C MET A 242 4.26 -6.96 -7.81
N LEU A 243 3.99 -6.54 -9.03
CA LEU A 243 2.63 -6.43 -9.55
C LEU A 243 2.02 -7.83 -9.68
N ILE A 244 0.71 -7.95 -9.43
CA ILE A 244 -0.03 -9.19 -9.69
C ILE A 244 -1.21 -8.86 -10.59
N GLY A 245 -1.15 -9.34 -11.84
CA GLY A 245 -2.27 -9.33 -12.78
C GLY A 245 -3.10 -10.59 -12.63
N VAL A 246 -4.41 -10.49 -12.87
CA VAL A 246 -5.34 -11.62 -12.80
C VAL A 246 -6.18 -11.64 -14.07
N SER A 247 -6.22 -12.79 -14.75
CA SER A 247 -7.14 -12.98 -15.87
C SER A 247 -8.57 -13.06 -15.35
N THR A 248 -9.49 -12.29 -15.91
CA THR A 248 -10.91 -12.31 -15.54
C THR A 248 -11.76 -12.52 -16.78
N HIS A 249 -12.78 -13.37 -16.65
CA HIS A 249 -13.70 -13.77 -17.72
C HIS A 249 -15.17 -13.52 -17.35
N SER A 250 -15.43 -12.99 -16.15
CA SER A 250 -16.75 -12.59 -15.70
C SER A 250 -16.67 -11.35 -14.81
N ILE A 251 -17.80 -10.66 -14.64
CA ILE A 251 -17.89 -9.49 -13.76
C ILE A 251 -17.63 -9.90 -12.31
N GLU A 252 -18.04 -11.09 -11.91
CA GLU A 252 -17.79 -11.65 -10.58
C GLU A 252 -16.29 -11.84 -10.35
N GLN A 253 -15.57 -12.39 -11.32
CA GLN A 253 -14.11 -12.53 -11.26
C GLN A 253 -13.42 -11.16 -11.24
N ALA A 254 -13.89 -10.20 -12.04
CA ALA A 254 -13.37 -8.84 -12.05
C ALA A 254 -13.54 -8.16 -10.67
N ARG A 255 -14.71 -8.31 -10.04
CA ARG A 255 -14.97 -7.79 -8.69
C ARG A 255 -14.17 -8.48 -7.60
N ALA A 256 -13.83 -9.76 -7.77
CA ALA A 256 -13.00 -10.49 -6.82
C ALA A 256 -11.51 -10.17 -6.95
N ALA A 257 -11.08 -9.60 -8.09
CA ALA A 257 -9.69 -9.24 -8.36
C ALA A 257 -9.28 -7.86 -7.81
N VAL A 258 -10.24 -7.03 -7.40
CA VAL A 258 -10.05 -5.64 -6.91
C VAL A 258 -10.53 -5.46 -5.47
#